data_AF-A0AAW6C2S4-F1
#
_entry.id   AF-A0AAW6C2S4-F1
#
_cell.length_a   1.000
_cell.length_b   1.000
_cell.length_c   1.000
_cell.angle_alpha   90.00
_cell.angle_beta   90.00
_cell.angle_gamma   90.00
#
_symmetry.space_group_name_H-M   'P 1'
#
loop_
_entity.id
_entity.type
_entity.pdbx_description
1 polymer ?
#
loop_
_entity_poly.entity_id
_entity_poly.type
_entity_poly.pdbx_seq_one_letter_code
_entity_poly.pdbx_strand_id
1 'polypeptide(L)' 'MPSSDYNKYLAAIKAANDMENKELLRQIKNELIANYGLMDDDVDYLLRQFRYNV' A
#
# COMPACT_ATOMS: atom_id res chain seq x y z
N MET A 1 3.92 11.10 4.58
CA MET A 1 3.48 10.08 5.59
C MET A 1 4.47 9.93 6.77
N PRO A 2 4.07 9.51 8.00
CA PRO A 2 5.02 9.18 9.08
C PRO A 2 5.81 7.89 8.78
N SER A 3 7.09 7.84 9.13
CA SER A 3 7.96 6.68 8.81
C SER A 3 7.48 5.36 9.43
N SER A 4 6.78 5.39 10.56
CA SER A 4 6.22 4.20 11.21
C SER A 4 5.06 3.60 10.39
N ASP A 5 4.14 4.44 9.94
CA ASP A 5 3.03 4.01 9.08
C ASP A 5 3.59 3.52 7.74
N TYR A 6 4.52 4.26 7.13
CA TYR A 6 5.14 3.86 5.87
C TYR A 6 5.68 2.42 5.93
N ASN A 7 6.45 2.09 6.96
CA ASN A 7 7.02 0.76 7.11
C ASN A 7 5.94 -0.31 7.37
N LYS A 8 4.87 0.04 8.09
CA LYS A 8 3.72 -0.85 8.32
C LYS A 8 3.01 -1.19 7.01
N TYR A 9 2.70 -0.20 6.18
CA TYR A 9 2.06 -0.42 4.88
C TYR A 9 2.98 -1.17 3.92
N LEU A 10 4.27 -0.84 3.88
CA LEU A 10 5.24 -1.56 3.06
C LEU A 10 5.29 -3.05 3.41
N ALA A 11 5.31 -3.38 4.70
CA ALA A 11 5.28 -4.77 5.16
C ALA A 11 3.96 -5.47 4.79
N ALA A 12 2.82 -4.79 4.95
CA ALA A 12 1.51 -5.33 4.60
C ALA A 12 1.38 -5.60 3.09
N ILE A 13 1.85 -4.68 2.24
CA ILE A 13 1.87 -4.84 0.78
C ILE A 13 2.75 -6.02 0.38
N LYS A 14 3.95 -6.15 0.97
CA LYS A 14 4.83 -7.30 0.71
C LYS A 14 4.17 -8.62 1.10
N ALA A 15 3.56 -8.70 2.28
CA ALA A 15 2.85 -9.90 2.73
C ALA A 15 1.66 -10.24 1.82
N ALA A 16 0.87 -9.24 1.43
CA ALA A 16 -0.26 -9.43 0.52
C ALA A 16 0.17 -9.87 -0.88
N ASN A 17 1.28 -9.33 -1.39
CA ASN A 17 1.88 -9.77 -2.64
C ASN A 17 2.37 -11.23 -2.58
N ASP A 18 3.01 -11.62 -1.48
CA ASP A 18 3.53 -12.98 -1.26
C ASP A 18 2.38 -14.01 -1.18
N MET A 19 1.29 -13.63 -0.52
CA MET A 19 0.05 -14.42 -0.45
C MET A 19 -0.80 -14.35 -1.73
N GLU A 20 -0.37 -13.60 -2.74
CA GLU A 20 -1.13 -13.32 -3.98
C GLU A 20 -2.55 -12.77 -3.72
N ASN A 21 -2.76 -12.12 -2.57
CA ASN A 21 -4.07 -11.69 -2.11
C ASN A 21 -4.41 -10.29 -2.64
N LYS A 22 -5.05 -10.26 -3.81
CA LYS A 22 -5.47 -9.04 -4.50
C LYS A 22 -6.51 -8.22 -3.74
N GLU A 23 -7.37 -8.86 -2.94
CA GLU A 23 -8.37 -8.14 -2.14
C GLU A 23 -7.71 -7.36 -1.00
N LEU A 24 -6.72 -7.97 -0.34
CA LEU A 24 -5.97 -7.33 0.72
C LEU A 24 -5.17 -6.14 0.18
N LEU A 25 -4.57 -6.29 -1.00
CA LEU A 25 -3.94 -5.18 -1.71
C LEU A 25 -4.94 -4.05 -1.99
N ARG A 26 -6.15 -4.34 -2.51
CA ARG A 26 -7.18 -3.30 -2.71
C ARG A 26 -7.57 -2.58 -1.43
N GLN A 27 -7.71 -3.30 -0.33
CA GLN A 27 -8.01 -2.69 0.97
C GLN A 27 -6.88 -1.75 1.40
N ILE A 28 -5.63 -2.18 1.30
CA ILE A 28 -4.46 -1.34 1.63
C ILE A 28 -4.42 -0.09 0.76
N LYS A 29 -4.66 -0.21 -0.55
CA LYS A 29 -4.72 0.92 -1.48
C LYS A 29 -5.82 1.92 -1.09
N ASN A 30 -7.03 1.44 -0.83
CA ASN A 30 -8.13 2.30 -0.43
C ASN A 30 -7.85 3.01 0.89
N GLU A 31 -7.26 2.30 1.86
CA GLU A 31 -6.88 2.86 3.15
C GLU A 31 -5.78 3.92 3.03
N LEU A 32 -4.75 3.68 2.20
CA LEU A 32 -3.69 4.65 1.91
C LEU A 32 -4.26 5.94 1.29
N ILE A 33 -5.13 5.79 0.29
CA ILE A 33 -5.78 6.92 -0.38
C ILE A 33 -6.69 7.69 0.58
N ALA A 34 -7.43 6.99 1.45
CA ALA A 34 -8.34 7.62 2.40
C ALA A 34 -7.59 8.40 3.50
N ASN A 35 -6.46 7.88 4.00
CA ASN A 35 -5.72 8.49 5.10
C ASN A 35 -4.75 9.58 4.66
N TYR A 36 -4.06 9.39 3.53
CA TYR A 36 -2.97 10.27 3.10
C TYR A 36 -3.23 10.96 1.76
N GLY A 37 -4.15 10.45 0.94
CA GLY A 37 -4.45 10.98 -0.38
C GLY A 37 -3.48 10.51 -1.47
N LEU A 38 -3.92 10.63 -2.72
CA LEU A 38 -3.15 10.22 -3.92
C LEU A 38 -1.98 11.16 -4.26
N MET A 39 -1.89 12.32 -3.60
CA MET A 39 -0.88 13.35 -3.91
C MET A 39 0.38 13.23 -3.05
N ASP A 40 0.46 12.24 -2.16
CA ASP A 40 1.61 12.01 -1.29
C ASP A 40 2.61 11.07 -2.00
N ASP A 41 3.87 11.51 -2.13
CA ASP A 41 4.94 10.75 -2.78
C ASP A 41 5.20 9.39 -2.11
N ASP A 42 5.02 9.28 -0.78
CA ASP A 42 5.18 8.01 -0.08
C ASP A 42 4.09 7.02 -0.49
N VAL A 43 2.86 7.51 -0.70
CA VAL A 43 1.73 6.71 -1.18
C VAL A 43 1.98 6.22 -2.60
N ASP A 44 2.44 7.09 -3.52
CA ASP A 44 2.80 6.67 -4.88
C ASP A 44 3.87 5.56 -4.86
N TYR A 45 4.90 5.74 -4.01
CA TYR A 45 5.95 4.74 -3.88
C TYR A 45 5.45 3.39 -3.36
N LEU A 46 4.58 3.41 -2.35
CA LEU A 46 3.95 2.20 -1.80
C LEU A 46 3.06 1.52 -2.84
N LEU A 47 2.28 2.28 -3.60
CA LEU A 47 1.42 1.75 -4.67
C LEU A 47 2.23 1.08 -5.79
N ARG A 48 3.45 1.55 -6.07
CA ARG A 48 4.37 0.88 -7.03
C ARG A 48 4.89 -0.48 -6.55
N GLN A 49 4.83 -0.77 -5.25
CA GLN A 49 5.24 -2.08 -4.72
C GLN A 49 4.21 -3.18 -5.01
N PHE A 50 3.02 -2.83 -5.49
CA PHE A 50 1.98 -3.79 -5.78
C PHE A 50 2.36 -4.60 -7.01
N ARG A 51 2.44 -5.93 -6.86
CA ARG A 51 2.82 -6.83 -7.96
C ARG A 51 1.69 -7.05 -8.96
N TYR A 52 0.47 -6.77 -8.54
CA TYR A 52 -0.75 -6.93 -9.33
C TYR A 52 -1.43 -5.56 -9.51
N ASN A 53 -2.00 -5.34 -10.69
CA ASN A 53 -2.81 -4.16 -10.93
C ASN A 53 -4.16 -4.32 -10.21
N VAL A 54 -4.36 -3.58 -9.13
CA VAL A 54 -5.52 -3.70 -8.22
C VAL A 54 -6.36 -2.45 -8.12
#